data_AF-A0A443QCX2-F1
#
_entry.id   AF-A0A443QCX2-F1
#
_cell.length_a   1.000
_cell.length_b   1.000
_cell.length_c   1.000
_cell.angle_alpha   90.00
_cell.angle_beta   90.00
_cell.angle_gamma   90.00
#
_symmetry.space_group_name_H-M   'P 1'
#
loop_
_entity.id
_entity.type
_entity.pdbx_description
1 polymer ?
#
loop_
_entity_poly.entity_id
_entity_poly.type
_entity_poly.pdbx_seq_one_letter_code
_entity_poly.pdbx_strand_id
1 'polypeptide(L)'
;MSKNEYLKNKPIYDYRCCCCTDTIPGMWNRTITIGSEGKTFSVTGWIIGYVYGPEHLIKPLKFVHQYVVAICSTLFQEAFAVGYEMEYERLNQASFFLKQFAISLQQKRDLIVKMFN
;
A
#
# COMPACT_ATOMS: atom_id res chain seq x y z
N MET A 1 13.63 2.99 25.03
CA MET A 1 12.24 2.51 24.84
C MET A 1 12.33 1.25 23.99
N SER A 2 11.88 0.10 24.51
CA SER A 2 12.01 -1.17 23.78
C SER A 2 11.14 -1.14 22.51
N LYS A 3 11.58 -1.79 21.42
CA LYS A 3 10.85 -1.86 20.14
C LYS A 3 9.38 -2.26 20.32
N ASN A 4 9.09 -3.10 21.32
CA ASN A 4 7.76 -3.61 21.63
C ASN A 4 6.83 -2.60 22.33
N GLU A 5 7.38 -1.58 22.98
CA GLU A 5 6.61 -0.56 23.70
C GLU A 5 6.24 0.62 22.78
N TYR A 6 7.12 0.95 21.84
CA TYR A 6 6.85 1.92 20.77
C TYR A 6 5.70 1.50 19.85
N LEU A 7 5.52 0.18 19.64
CA LEU A 7 4.47 -0.37 18.78
C LEU A 7 3.07 -0.25 19.38
N LYS A 8 2.93 -0.20 20.71
CA LYS A 8 1.63 -0.15 21.39
C LYS A 8 0.97 1.24 21.38
N ASN A 9 1.77 2.30 21.27
CA ASN A 9 1.30 3.69 21.42
C ASN A 9 1.37 4.51 20.12
N LYS A 10 1.41 3.85 18.96
CA LYS A 10 1.62 4.54 17.69
C LYS A 10 0.29 5.05 17.12
N PRO A 11 0.18 6.34 16.74
CA PRO A 11 -0.98 6.82 16.01
C PRO A 11 -1.08 6.09 14.66
N ILE A 12 -2.28 5.61 14.33
CA ILE A 12 -2.61 4.86 13.10
C ILE A 12 -2.22 5.59 11.80
N TYR A 13 -1.94 6.90 11.87
CA TYR A 13 -1.56 7.74 10.74
C TYR A 13 -0.06 8.08 10.66
N ASP A 14 0.83 7.45 11.47
CA ASP A 14 2.27 7.62 11.30
C ASP A 14 2.77 6.75 10.13
N TYR A 15 3.10 7.40 9.00
CA TYR A 15 3.66 6.77 7.80
C TYR A 15 4.96 6.00 8.04
N ARG A 16 5.59 6.17 9.20
CA ARG A 16 6.68 5.30 9.62
C ARG A 16 6.09 3.99 10.08
N CYS A 17 5.77 3.04 9.20
CA CYS A 17 5.41 1.66 9.56
C CYS A 17 4.05 1.50 10.29
N CYS A 18 2.95 1.51 9.52
CA CYS A 18 1.91 0.51 9.77
C CYS A 18 2.60 -0.85 9.65
N CYS A 19 2.70 -1.61 10.72
CA CYS A 19 3.18 -2.98 10.62
C CYS A 19 2.19 -3.71 9.73
N CYS A 20 2.58 -3.99 8.48
CA CYS A 20 1.78 -4.86 7.63
C CYS A 20 1.59 -6.16 8.42
N THR A 21 0.36 -6.65 8.55
CA THR A 21 0.04 -7.76 9.45
C THR A 21 0.93 -8.98 9.18
N ASP A 22 1.34 -9.17 7.93
CA ASP A 22 2.27 -10.20 7.46
C ASP A 22 3.69 -10.11 8.07
N THR A 23 4.11 -8.93 8.52
CA THR A 23 5.42 -8.70 9.19
C THR A 23 5.40 -9.03 10.69
N ILE A 24 4.21 -9.25 11.27
CA ILE A 24 4.07 -9.64 12.66
C ILE A 24 4.51 -11.10 12.81
N PRO A 25 5.33 -11.46 13.82
CA PRO A 25 5.79 -12.84 14.01
C PRO A 25 4.66 -13.87 13.98
N GLY A 26 4.78 -14.85 13.09
CA GLY A 26 3.81 -15.94 12.93
C GLY A 26 2.55 -15.59 12.12
N MET A 27 2.41 -14.37 11.58
CA MET A 27 1.24 -13.99 10.76
C MET A 27 1.39 -14.28 9.26
N TRP A 28 2.61 -14.37 8.74
CA TRP A 28 2.89 -14.61 7.31
C TRP A 28 2.09 -15.79 6.74
N ASN A 29 2.12 -16.95 7.40
CA ASN A 29 1.46 -18.17 6.91
C ASN A 29 -0.07 -18.13 6.86
N ARG A 30 -0.71 -17.05 7.33
CA ARG A 30 -2.18 -16.91 7.39
C ARG A 30 -2.69 -15.54 6.91
N THR A 31 -1.82 -14.75 6.29
CA THR A 31 -2.15 -13.38 5.87
C THR A 31 -2.00 -13.24 4.36
N ILE A 32 -3.02 -12.70 3.72
CA ILE A 32 -2.98 -12.22 2.35
C ILE A 32 -3.02 -10.69 2.42
N THR A 33 -2.01 -10.03 1.84
CA THR A 33 -1.94 -8.57 1.78
C THR A 33 -2.34 -8.10 0.39
N ILE A 34 -3.26 -7.13 0.33
CA ILE A 34 -3.84 -6.61 -0.90
C ILE A 34 -3.46 -5.13 -1.03
N GLY A 35 -2.96 -4.76 -2.21
CA GLY A 35 -2.64 -3.38 -2.59
C GLY A 35 -3.57 -2.86 -3.68
N SER A 36 -3.78 -1.54 -3.71
CA SER A 36 -4.60 -0.86 -4.72
C SER A 36 -3.83 0.30 -5.35
N GLU A 37 -3.53 0.18 -6.64
CA GLU A 37 -2.75 1.18 -7.36
C GLU A 37 -3.49 2.49 -7.53
N GLY A 38 -4.81 2.41 -7.70
CA GLY A 38 -5.66 3.59 -7.77
C GLY A 38 -5.61 4.45 -6.51
N LYS A 39 -5.29 3.86 -5.35
CA LYS A 39 -5.09 4.59 -4.09
C LYS A 39 -3.64 5.06 -3.94
N THR A 40 -2.68 4.21 -4.30
CA THR A 40 -1.24 4.53 -4.25
C THR A 40 -0.91 5.76 -5.09
N PHE A 41 -1.39 5.79 -6.34
CA PHE A 41 -1.10 6.85 -7.31
C PHE A 41 -2.25 7.85 -7.51
N SER A 42 -3.33 7.76 -6.71
CA SER A 42 -4.52 8.61 -6.84
C SER A 42 -5.21 8.57 -8.22
N VAL A 43 -5.14 7.42 -8.89
CA VAL A 43 -5.76 7.16 -10.21
C VAL A 43 -6.86 6.10 -10.07
N THR A 44 -7.88 6.40 -9.27
CA THR A 44 -8.94 5.44 -8.89
C THR A 44 -9.68 4.80 -10.07
N GLY A 45 -9.78 5.51 -11.20
CA GLY A 45 -10.42 5.01 -12.42
C GLY A 45 -9.63 3.97 -13.21
N TRP A 46 -8.37 3.66 -12.82
CA TRP A 46 -7.50 2.76 -13.59
C TRP A 46 -7.67 1.29 -13.17
N ILE A 47 -8.32 1.03 -12.03
CA ILE A 47 -8.78 -0.29 -11.57
C ILE A 47 -7.70 -1.38 -11.71
N ILE A 48 -6.52 -1.14 -11.11
CA ILE A 48 -5.45 -2.12 -10.94
C ILE A 48 -5.12 -2.25 -9.45
N GLY A 49 -4.79 -3.47 -9.04
CA GLY A 49 -4.28 -3.80 -7.73
C GLY A 49 -3.45 -5.07 -7.77
N TYR A 50 -2.86 -5.43 -6.64
CA TYR A 50 -2.04 -6.63 -6.49
C TYR A 50 -2.34 -7.32 -5.18
N VAL A 51 -1.88 -8.56 -5.08
CA VAL A 51 -2.01 -9.39 -3.89
C VAL A 51 -0.73 -10.19 -3.70
N TYR A 52 -0.28 -10.31 -2.44
CA TYR A 52 0.86 -11.13 -2.08
C TYR A 52 0.63 -11.82 -0.73
N GLY A 53 1.35 -12.91 -0.51
CA GLY A 53 1.19 -13.77 0.67
C GLY A 53 1.85 -15.13 0.47
N PRO A 54 1.63 -16.09 1.38
CA PRO A 54 2.24 -17.42 1.30
C PRO A 54 1.64 -18.22 0.14
N GLU A 55 2.47 -19.04 -0.50
CA GLU A 55 2.13 -19.76 -1.74
C GLU A 55 0.82 -20.56 -1.65
N HIS A 56 0.60 -21.25 -0.53
CA HIS A 56 -0.58 -22.08 -0.32
C HIS A 56 -1.90 -21.27 -0.31
N LEU A 57 -1.85 -19.97 -0.04
CA LEU A 57 -3.00 -19.06 -0.11
C LEU A 57 -3.11 -18.38 -1.48
N ILE A 58 -1.97 -18.07 -2.12
CA ILE A 58 -1.96 -17.40 -3.44
C ILE A 58 -2.36 -18.35 -4.57
N LYS A 59 -1.98 -19.63 -4.50
CA LYS A 59 -2.29 -20.63 -5.53
C LYS A 59 -3.79 -20.77 -5.85
N PRO A 60 -4.70 -20.96 -4.87
CA PRO A 60 -6.13 -21.00 -5.15
C PRO A 60 -6.67 -19.64 -5.64
N LEU A 61 -6.12 -18.52 -5.15
CA LEU A 61 -6.52 -17.19 -5.60
C LEU A 61 -6.18 -16.95 -7.08
N LYS A 62 -5.00 -17.38 -7.52
CA LYS A 62 -4.60 -17.35 -8.93
C LYS A 62 -5.52 -18.21 -9.80
N PHE A 63 -5.94 -19.38 -9.31
CA PHE A 63 -6.90 -20.22 -10.00
C PHE A 63 -8.24 -19.49 -10.18
N VAL A 64 -8.81 -18.90 -9.11
CA VAL A 64 -10.05 -18.12 -9.22
C VAL A 64 -9.91 -16.94 -10.17
N HIS A 65 -8.79 -16.19 -10.08
CA HIS A 65 -8.52 -15.06 -10.96
C HIS A 65 -8.58 -15.44 -12.45
N GLN A 66 -8.04 -16.62 -12.80
CA GLN A 66 -8.06 -17.15 -14.17
C GLN A 66 -9.48 -17.28 -14.75
N TYR A 67 -10.48 -17.60 -13.92
CA TYR A 67 -11.86 -17.83 -14.37
C TYR A 67 -12.78 -16.61 -14.22
N VAL A 68 -12.46 -15.67 -13.33
CA VAL A 68 -13.31 -14.49 -13.10
C VAL A 68 -12.89 -13.31 -13.97
N VAL A 69 -11.59 -12.99 -14.00
CA VAL A 69 -11.06 -11.80 -14.68
C VAL A 69 -10.11 -12.20 -15.83
N ALA A 70 -9.40 -13.32 -15.68
CA ALA A 70 -8.34 -13.82 -16.55
C ALA A 70 -7.13 -12.89 -16.66
N ILE A 71 -7.33 -11.67 -17.16
CA ILE A 71 -6.28 -10.68 -17.43
C ILE A 71 -6.72 -9.27 -17.04
N CYS A 72 -5.76 -8.45 -16.64
CA CYS A 72 -5.94 -7.01 -16.42
C CYS A 72 -5.45 -6.21 -17.64
N SER A 73 -5.77 -4.91 -17.69
CA SER A 73 -5.29 -4.01 -18.74
C SER A 73 -3.76 -3.97 -18.80
N THR A 74 -3.16 -4.33 -19.93
CA THR A 74 -1.69 -4.30 -20.13
C THR A 74 -1.16 -2.87 -20.06
N LEU A 75 -1.89 -1.90 -20.61
CA LEU A 75 -1.49 -0.50 -20.63
C LEU A 75 -1.32 0.06 -19.21
N PHE A 76 -2.26 -0.24 -18.32
CA PHE A 76 -2.19 0.24 -16.93
C PHE A 76 -1.13 -0.52 -16.14
N GLN A 77 -0.97 -1.83 -16.36
CA GLN A 77 0.11 -2.60 -15.74
C GLN A 77 1.49 -2.01 -16.08
N GLU A 78 1.73 -1.68 -17.36
CA GLU A 78 2.98 -1.05 -17.80
C GLU A 78 3.21 0.32 -17.17
N ALA A 79 2.18 1.17 -17.16
CA ALA A 79 2.27 2.49 -16.57
C ALA A 79 2.60 2.44 -15.06
N PHE A 80 2.02 1.48 -14.31
CA PHE A 80 2.36 1.29 -12.91
C PHE A 80 3.77 0.71 -12.73
N ALA A 81 4.22 -0.20 -13.59
CA ALA A 81 5.58 -0.71 -13.54
C ALA A 81 6.62 0.43 -13.68
N VAL A 82 6.48 1.25 -14.72
CA VAL A 82 7.34 2.43 -14.94
C VAL A 82 7.22 3.41 -13.76
N GLY A 83 6.01 3.68 -13.28
CA GLY A 83 5.79 4.55 -12.13
C GLY A 83 6.52 4.06 -10.86
N TYR A 84 6.50 2.75 -10.60
CA TYR A 84 7.21 2.16 -9.48
C TYR A 84 8.73 2.21 -9.64
N GLU A 85 9.25 1.97 -10.84
CA GLU A 85 10.70 2.09 -11.11
C GLU A 85 11.20 3.51 -10.83
N MET A 86 10.48 4.51 -11.36
CA MET A 86 10.80 5.92 -11.11
C MET A 86 10.74 6.29 -9.62
N GLU A 87 9.76 5.77 -8.89
CA GLU A 87 9.62 6.04 -7.46
C GLU A 87 10.62 5.27 -6.60
N TYR A 88 11.05 4.08 -7.04
CA TYR A 88 12.09 3.29 -6.40
C TYR A 88 13.43 4.05 -6.38
N GLU A 89 13.80 4.70 -7.48
CA GLU A 89 14.98 5.56 -7.57
C GLU A 89 14.91 6.76 -6.61
N ARG A 90 13.69 7.20 -6.28
CA ARG A 90 13.43 8.38 -5.44
C ARG A 90 13.22 8.07 -3.97
N LEU A 91 13.25 6.81 -3.52
CA LEU A 91 12.87 6.40 -2.15
C LEU A 91 13.50 7.23 -1.03
N ASN A 92 14.76 7.65 -1.20
CA ASN A 92 15.50 8.44 -0.20
C ASN A 92 15.53 9.95 -0.50
N GLN A 93 14.83 10.39 -1.55
CA GLN A 93 14.81 11.78 -2.01
C GLN A 93 13.57 12.50 -1.48
N ALA A 94 13.67 13.83 -1.40
CA ALA A 94 12.51 14.66 -1.05
C ALA A 94 11.43 14.63 -2.14
N SER A 95 11.80 14.30 -3.39
CA SER A 95 10.92 14.18 -4.55
C SER A 95 10.07 12.90 -4.55
N PHE A 96 10.22 12.01 -3.57
CA PHE A 96 9.44 10.78 -3.46
C PHE A 96 7.94 11.08 -3.35
N PHE A 97 7.19 10.73 -4.39
CA PHE A 97 5.80 11.12 -4.58
C PHE A 97 4.92 10.61 -3.43
N LEU A 98 5.05 9.35 -3.04
CA LEU A 98 4.17 8.76 -2.02
C LEU A 98 4.30 9.45 -0.66
N LYS A 99 5.52 9.88 -0.30
CA LYS A 99 5.76 10.64 0.93
C LYS A 99 5.21 12.07 0.84
N GLN A 100 5.43 12.74 -0.29
CA GLN A 100 4.88 14.09 -0.51
C GLN A 100 3.34 14.08 -0.50
N PHE A 101 2.76 13.08 -1.15
CA PHE A 101 1.32 12.87 -1.19
C PHE A 101 0.74 12.64 0.21
N ALA A 102 1.38 11.77 1.00
CA ALA A 102 1.04 11.55 2.41
C ALA A 102 1.07 12.85 3.23
N ILE A 103 2.15 13.65 3.12
CA ILE A 103 2.28 14.94 3.82
C ILE A 103 1.15 15.90 3.42
N SER A 104 0.82 15.98 2.13
CA SER A 104 -0.28 16.82 1.65
C SER A 104 -1.63 16.41 2.25
N LEU A 105 -1.90 15.11 2.34
CA LEU A 105 -3.14 14.59 2.96
C LEU A 105 -3.19 14.88 4.46
N GLN A 106 -2.06 14.79 5.16
CA GLN A 106 -1.98 15.14 6.58
C GLN A 106 -2.31 16.61 6.82
N GLN A 107 -1.77 17.53 6.01
CA GLN A 107 -2.08 18.96 6.11
C GLN A 107 -3.57 19.24 5.92
N LYS A 108 -4.19 18.61 4.90
CA LYS A 108 -5.63 18.73 4.64
C LYS A 108 -6.47 18.19 5.80
N ARG A 109 -6.09 17.03 6.35
CA ARG A 109 -6.74 16.44 7.53
C ARG A 109 -6.70 17.40 8.72
N ASP A 110 -5.54 17.97 9.01
CA ASP A 110 -5.35 18.85 10.18
C ASP A 110 -6.15 20.16 10.03
N LEU A 111 -6.33 20.67 8.81
CA LEU A 111 -7.25 21.78 8.53
C LEU A 111 -8.70 21.42 8.80
N ILE A 112 -9.15 20.25 8.32
CA ILE A 112 -10.53 19.79 8.54
C ILE A 112 -10.81 19.62 10.04
N VAL A 113 -9.88 19.03 10.80
CA VAL A 113 -10.02 18.87 12.26
C VAL A 113 -10.16 20.22 12.95
N LYS A 114 -9.39 21.23 12.54
CA LYS A 114 -9.50 22.60 13.08
C LYS A 114 -10.81 23.30 12.75
N MET A 115 -11.52 22.91 11.69
CA MET A 115 -12.82 23.48 11.36
C MET A 115 -13.95 22.97 12.27
N PHE A 116 -13.75 21.81 12.90
CA PHE A 116 -14.75 21.15 13.74
C PHE A 116 -14.47 21.25 15.25
N ASN A 117 -13.35 21.87 15.66
CA ASN A 117 -13.01 22.19 17.06
C ASN A 117 -13.12 23.69 17.30
#